data_AF-A0A353TXE9-F1
#
_entry.id   AF-A0A353TXE9-F1
#
_cell.length_a   1.000
_cell.length_b   1.000
_cell.length_c   1.000
_cell.angle_alpha   90.00
_cell.angle_beta   90.00
_cell.angle_gamma   90.00
#
_symmetry.space_group_name_H-M   'P 1'
#
loop_
_entity.id
_entity.type
_entity.pdbx_description
1 polymer ?
#
loop_
_entity_poly.entity_id
_entity_poly.type
_entity_poly.pdbx_seq_one_letter_code
_entity_poly.pdbx_strand_id
1 'polypeptide(L)'
;TTLVSSLKILQRAGYIDFTEMSDIPSRVLMKMSDLELYKFQVANERLDPFIKVLLRSYTGLFVDYVNIDEELLAKRLNVSRSDVYEAFMSCSRMGVLHYIPQRRTPLISYLQQRFEPHRLRFPDEVYKERLHQYQKRVEAVIDYASSSSVCRSRLLLNYFGEKSQHNCGHCDVCISRKKSRLSDSEFESIENAIKEKLENSALTADVLVKELSFDEDKIWKVIRWLEDAEKISEDEAGTLLWKPRD
;
A
#
# COMPACT_ATOMS: atom_id res chain seq x y z
N THR A 1 -6.64 15.56 6.69
CA THR A 1 -5.83 14.33 6.91
C THR A 1 -6.17 13.65 8.22
N THR A 2 -6.22 14.37 9.36
CA THR A 2 -6.55 13.81 10.68
C THR A 2 -7.94 13.18 10.79
N LEU A 3 -8.98 13.83 10.24
CA LEU A 3 -10.36 13.34 10.34
C LEU A 3 -10.57 11.96 9.69
N VAL A 4 -10.05 11.76 8.47
CA VAL A 4 -10.10 10.47 7.77
C VAL A 4 -9.33 9.40 8.55
N SER A 5 -8.18 9.75 9.12
CA SER A 5 -7.42 8.83 9.98
C SER A 5 -8.21 8.43 11.23
N SER A 6 -8.88 9.37 11.89
CA SER A 6 -9.75 9.10 13.04
C SER A 6 -10.92 8.18 12.67
N LEU A 7 -11.56 8.42 11.52
CA LEU A 7 -12.63 7.53 11.01
C LEU A 7 -12.11 6.12 10.72
N LYS A 8 -10.92 5.99 10.11
CA LYS A 8 -10.28 4.69 9.88
C LYS A 8 -9.94 3.96 11.17
N ILE A 9 -9.58 4.68 12.24
CA ILE A 9 -9.34 4.09 13.56
C ILE A 9 -10.65 3.56 14.15
N LEU A 10 -11.72 4.35 14.09
CA LEU A 10 -13.06 3.93 14.54
C LEU A 10 -13.57 2.73 13.74
N GLN A 11 -13.29 2.68 12.44
CA GLN A 11 -13.65 1.56 11.58
C GLN A 11 -12.92 0.27 11.98
N ARG A 12 -11.62 0.35 12.24
CA ARG A 12 -10.82 -0.80 12.71
C ARG A 12 -11.24 -1.32 14.07
N ALA A 13 -11.67 -0.42 14.96
CA ALA A 13 -12.18 -0.78 16.26
C ALA A 13 -13.63 -1.35 16.19
N GLY A 14 -14.21 -1.48 15.00
CA GLY A 14 -15.53 -2.10 14.79
C GLY A 14 -16.72 -1.19 15.12
N TYR A 15 -16.49 0.13 15.28
CA TYR A 15 -17.55 1.07 15.62
C TYR A 15 -18.37 1.51 14.41
N ILE A 16 -17.69 1.76 13.30
CA ILE A 16 -18.28 2.28 12.08
C ILE A 16 -17.76 1.50 10.89
N ASP A 17 -18.48 1.56 9.78
CA ASP A 17 -17.94 1.25 8.47
C ASP A 17 -17.87 2.54 7.65
N PHE A 18 -16.68 2.85 7.15
CA PHE A 18 -16.40 4.08 6.42
C PHE A 18 -16.00 3.75 5.00
N THR A 19 -16.85 4.17 4.06
CA THR A 19 -16.65 3.96 2.62
C THR A 19 -16.36 5.30 1.97
N GLU A 20 -15.10 5.52 1.57
CA GLU A 20 -14.62 6.79 1.01
C GLU A 20 -15.24 7.16 -0.34
N MET A 21 -15.60 6.15 -1.14
CA MET A 21 -16.18 6.32 -2.47
C MET A 21 -17.30 5.30 -2.67
N SER A 22 -18.45 5.55 -2.05
CA SER A 22 -19.66 4.84 -2.43
C SER A 22 -20.31 5.61 -3.57
N ASP A 23 -20.42 4.97 -4.73
CA ASP A 23 -21.20 5.49 -5.86
C ASP A 23 -22.69 5.30 -5.53
N ILE A 24 -23.31 6.31 -4.91
CA ILE A 24 -24.76 6.30 -4.69
C ILE A 24 -25.41 6.52 -6.05
N PRO A 25 -26.19 5.55 -6.58
CA PRO A 25 -26.76 5.65 -7.92
C PRO A 25 -27.72 6.84 -8.03
N SER A 26 -27.88 7.33 -9.25
CA SER A 26 -28.87 8.35 -9.56
C SER A 26 -30.28 7.81 -9.28
N ARG A 27 -31.17 8.65 -8.77
CA ARG A 27 -32.56 8.26 -8.47
C ARG A 27 -33.55 9.17 -9.15
N VAL A 28 -34.64 8.60 -9.64
CA VAL A 28 -35.71 9.35 -10.31
C VAL A 28 -37.08 8.92 -9.80
N LEU A 29 -37.95 9.91 -9.65
CA LEU A 29 -39.37 9.75 -9.38
C LEU A 29 -40.16 10.64 -10.34
N MET A 30 -41.17 10.11 -11.03
CA MET A 30 -42.06 10.90 -11.87
C MET A 30 -43.02 11.71 -10.99
N LYS A 31 -43.18 13.00 -11.31
CA LYS A 31 -44.11 13.88 -10.59
C LYS A 31 -45.43 14.05 -11.33
N MET A 32 -45.41 13.91 -12.66
CA MET A 32 -46.60 14.03 -13.50
C MET A 32 -47.36 12.71 -13.59
N SER A 33 -48.68 12.81 -13.82
CA SER A 33 -49.52 11.68 -14.19
C SER A 33 -49.34 11.30 -15.67
N ASP A 34 -49.78 10.09 -16.07
CA ASP A 34 -49.67 9.58 -17.45
C ASP A 34 -50.28 10.55 -18.49
N LEU A 35 -51.42 11.17 -18.16
CA LEU A 35 -52.13 12.09 -19.05
C LEU A 35 -51.38 13.41 -19.26
N GLU A 36 -50.76 13.93 -18.21
CA GLU A 36 -49.95 15.16 -18.28
C GLU A 36 -48.64 14.90 -19.03
N LEU A 37 -48.05 13.73 -18.80
CA LEU A 37 -46.84 13.33 -19.50
C LEU A 37 -47.06 13.22 -21.01
N TYR A 38 -48.20 12.67 -21.45
CA TYR A 38 -48.52 12.60 -22.87
C TYR A 38 -48.62 13.99 -23.52
N LYS A 39 -49.31 14.94 -22.85
CA LYS A 39 -49.37 16.33 -23.32
C LYS A 39 -47.99 16.98 -23.37
N PHE A 40 -47.15 16.70 -22.38
CA PHE A 40 -45.78 17.19 -22.34
C PHE A 40 -44.92 16.63 -23.48
N GLN A 41 -45.04 15.34 -23.80
CA GLN A 41 -44.33 14.69 -24.90
C GLN A 41 -44.68 15.31 -26.25
N VAL A 42 -45.96 15.61 -26.48
CA VAL A 42 -46.42 16.29 -27.70
C VAL A 42 -45.86 17.72 -27.78
N ALA A 43 -45.78 18.43 -26.65
CA ALA A 43 -45.24 19.78 -26.60
C ALA A 43 -43.70 19.85 -26.70
N ASN A 44 -42.99 18.77 -26.35
CA ASN A 44 -41.52 18.73 -26.27
C ASN A 44 -40.95 17.52 -27.02
N GLU A 45 -41.03 17.56 -28.35
CA GLU A 45 -40.59 16.48 -29.23
C GLU A 45 -39.13 16.04 -29.01
N ARG A 46 -38.24 16.99 -28.63
CA ARG A 46 -36.84 16.69 -28.32
C ARG A 46 -36.66 15.74 -27.13
N LEU A 47 -37.53 15.80 -26.13
CA LEU A 47 -37.43 15.00 -24.90
C LEU A 47 -38.24 13.70 -24.95
N ASP A 48 -39.13 13.55 -25.94
CA ASP A 48 -39.97 12.37 -26.10
C ASP A 48 -39.18 11.05 -26.23
N PRO A 49 -38.10 10.96 -27.05
CA PRO A 49 -37.29 9.74 -27.14
C PRO A 49 -36.67 9.36 -25.78
N PHE A 50 -36.19 10.36 -25.03
CA PHE A 50 -35.61 10.16 -23.71
C PHE A 50 -36.63 9.61 -22.71
N ILE A 51 -37.81 10.23 -22.62
CA ILE A 51 -38.89 9.80 -21.71
C ILE A 51 -39.37 8.38 -22.04
N LYS A 52 -39.52 8.06 -23.34
CA LYS A 52 -39.92 6.71 -23.78
C LYS A 52 -38.87 5.66 -23.43
N VAL A 53 -37.58 5.95 -23.65
CA VAL A 53 -36.50 5.03 -23.26
C VAL A 53 -36.45 4.86 -21.75
N LEU A 54 -36.63 5.94 -20.98
CA LEU A 54 -36.67 5.91 -19.52
C LEU A 54 -37.79 5.00 -19.01
N LEU A 55 -39.03 5.21 -19.46
CA LEU A 55 -40.20 4.39 -19.08
C LEU A 55 -40.10 2.93 -19.53
N ARG A 56 -39.41 2.66 -20.64
CA ARG A 56 -39.19 1.28 -21.13
C ARG A 56 -38.06 0.58 -20.39
N SER A 57 -37.12 1.33 -19.81
CA SER A 57 -35.94 0.79 -19.13
C SER A 57 -36.17 0.54 -17.65
N TYR A 58 -37.04 1.33 -17.01
CA TYR A 58 -37.30 1.28 -15.58
C TYR A 58 -38.80 1.27 -15.30
N THR A 59 -39.21 0.37 -14.42
CA THR A 59 -40.60 0.25 -13.95
C THR A 59 -40.74 0.89 -12.55
N GLY A 60 -41.97 1.24 -12.16
CA GLY A 60 -42.23 1.80 -10.82
C GLY A 60 -41.90 3.28 -10.64
N LEU A 61 -41.52 3.99 -11.71
CA LEU A 61 -41.13 5.40 -11.69
C LEU A 61 -42.22 6.36 -11.16
N PHE A 62 -43.50 5.98 -11.18
CA PHE A 62 -44.62 6.78 -10.66
C PHE A 62 -44.98 6.49 -9.20
N VAL A 63 -44.36 5.47 -8.59
CA VAL A 63 -44.70 5.02 -7.23
C VAL A 63 -43.65 5.48 -6.22
N ASP A 64 -42.37 5.23 -6.49
CA ASP A 64 -41.26 5.61 -5.63
C ASP A 64 -39.98 5.89 -6.44
N TYR A 65 -38.92 6.33 -5.78
CA TYR A 65 -37.61 6.55 -6.37
C TYR A 65 -37.01 5.25 -6.89
N VAL A 66 -36.68 5.25 -8.19
CA VAL A 66 -36.00 4.14 -8.85
C VAL A 66 -34.53 4.49 -9.07
N ASN A 67 -33.63 3.54 -8.77
CA ASN A 67 -32.22 3.66 -9.08
C ASN A 67 -31.99 3.56 -10.60
N ILE A 68 -31.31 4.53 -11.17
CA ILE A 68 -31.07 4.67 -12.60
C ILE A 68 -29.57 4.59 -12.90
N ASP A 69 -29.28 3.88 -13.99
CA ASP A 69 -27.96 3.83 -14.61
C ASP A 69 -27.96 4.76 -15.84
N GLU A 70 -27.28 5.90 -15.72
CA GLU A 70 -27.15 6.88 -16.79
C GLU A 70 -26.35 6.35 -17.98
N GLU A 71 -25.41 5.43 -17.75
CA GLU A 71 -24.56 4.86 -18.79
C GLU A 71 -25.38 3.92 -19.68
N LEU A 72 -26.29 3.15 -19.06
CA LEU A 72 -27.23 2.30 -19.78
C LEU A 72 -28.19 3.13 -20.65
N LEU A 73 -28.71 4.24 -20.13
CA LEU A 73 -29.57 5.14 -20.88
C LEU A 73 -28.81 5.80 -22.04
N ALA A 74 -27.59 6.27 -21.80
CA ALA A 74 -26.73 6.87 -22.82
C ALA A 74 -26.49 5.92 -23.99
N LYS A 75 -26.19 4.64 -23.70
CA LYS A 75 -26.02 3.60 -24.72
C LYS A 75 -27.29 3.32 -25.52
N ARG A 76 -28.47 3.30 -24.88
CA ARG A 76 -29.75 3.05 -25.57
C ARG A 76 -30.20 4.22 -26.44
N LEU A 77 -29.88 5.44 -26.04
CA LEU A 77 -30.20 6.66 -26.78
C LEU A 77 -29.12 7.03 -27.80
N ASN A 78 -27.97 6.36 -27.79
CA ASN A 78 -26.80 6.65 -28.60
C ASN A 78 -26.29 8.10 -28.41
N VAL A 79 -26.25 8.55 -27.16
CA VAL A 79 -25.82 9.90 -26.74
C VAL A 79 -24.76 9.81 -25.64
N SER A 80 -24.16 10.95 -25.28
CA SER A 80 -23.21 10.99 -24.17
C SER A 80 -23.91 10.96 -22.81
N ARG A 81 -23.18 10.54 -21.77
CA ARG A 81 -23.67 10.59 -20.38
C ARG A 81 -24.04 12.02 -19.94
N SER A 82 -23.30 13.03 -20.41
CA SER A 82 -23.60 14.44 -20.15
C SER A 82 -24.96 14.86 -20.72
N ASP A 83 -25.32 14.38 -21.91
CA ASP A 83 -26.62 14.72 -22.52
C ASP A 83 -27.79 14.12 -21.73
N VAL A 84 -27.62 12.90 -21.21
CA VAL A 84 -28.61 12.24 -20.32
C VAL A 84 -28.77 13.03 -19.03
N TYR A 85 -27.67 13.49 -18.44
CA TYR A 85 -27.69 14.33 -17.24
C TYR A 85 -28.44 15.66 -17.50
N GLU A 86 -28.15 16.33 -18.61
CA GLU A 86 -28.84 17.57 -19.00
C GLU A 86 -30.33 17.36 -19.28
N ALA A 87 -30.70 16.23 -19.90
CA ALA A 87 -32.10 15.87 -20.12
C ALA A 87 -32.83 15.66 -18.79
N PHE A 88 -32.24 14.93 -17.82
CA PHE A 88 -32.81 14.77 -16.49
C PHE A 88 -32.97 16.12 -15.76
N MET A 89 -31.94 16.97 -15.79
CA MET A 89 -32.00 18.29 -15.17
C MET A 89 -33.07 19.18 -15.83
N SER A 90 -33.22 19.13 -17.15
CA SER A 90 -34.24 19.87 -17.89
C SER A 90 -35.64 19.40 -17.53
N CYS A 91 -35.89 18.09 -17.56
CA CYS A 91 -37.15 17.49 -17.14
C CYS A 91 -37.47 17.82 -15.67
N SER A 92 -36.45 17.88 -14.80
CA SER A 92 -36.66 18.22 -13.40
C SER A 92 -37.00 19.70 -13.18
N ARG A 93 -36.36 20.62 -13.93
CA ARG A 93 -36.71 22.05 -13.94
C ARG A 93 -38.12 22.31 -14.47
N MET A 94 -38.55 21.53 -15.46
CA MET A 94 -39.90 21.60 -16.04
C MET A 94 -40.97 20.90 -15.18
N GLY A 95 -40.58 20.29 -14.05
CA GLY A 95 -41.51 19.64 -13.11
C GLY A 95 -42.04 18.28 -13.55
N VAL A 96 -41.48 17.69 -14.62
CA VAL A 96 -41.92 16.38 -15.15
C VAL A 96 -41.53 15.26 -14.19
N LEU A 97 -40.31 15.33 -13.67
CA LEU A 97 -39.73 14.34 -12.76
C LEU A 97 -38.88 14.99 -11.67
N HIS A 98 -38.60 14.24 -10.62
CA HIS A 98 -37.61 14.58 -9.63
C HIS A 98 -36.36 13.74 -9.87
N TYR A 99 -35.25 14.40 -10.17
CA TYR A 99 -33.97 13.74 -10.39
C TYR A 99 -33.00 14.05 -9.25
N ILE A 100 -32.45 12.99 -8.66
CA ILE A 100 -31.38 13.05 -7.66
C ILE A 100 -30.13 12.51 -8.36
N PRO A 101 -29.13 13.36 -8.65
CA PRO A 101 -27.93 12.94 -9.37
C PRO A 101 -27.07 11.99 -8.54
N GLN A 102 -26.27 11.19 -9.24
CA GLN A 102 -25.26 10.33 -8.64
C GLN A 102 -24.35 11.17 -7.75
N ARG A 103 -24.11 10.71 -6.52
CA ARG A 103 -23.21 11.39 -5.59
C ARG A 103 -22.11 10.44 -5.17
N ARG A 104 -20.88 10.94 -5.30
CA ARG A 104 -19.69 10.38 -4.67
C ARG A 104 -19.52 11.06 -3.33
N THR A 105 -20.28 10.58 -2.35
CA THR A 105 -20.17 11.05 -0.97
C THR A 105 -19.70 9.91 -0.08
N PRO A 106 -18.77 10.19 0.85
CA PRO A 106 -18.36 9.18 1.81
C PRO A 106 -19.55 8.76 2.67
N LEU A 107 -19.73 7.45 2.83
CA LEU A 107 -20.79 6.87 3.65
C LEU A 107 -20.20 6.39 4.98
N ILE A 108 -20.87 6.74 6.08
CA ILE A 108 -20.58 6.21 7.42
C ILE A 108 -21.78 5.37 7.84
N SER A 109 -21.57 4.07 7.99
CA SER A 109 -22.56 3.14 8.53
C SER A 109 -22.20 2.81 9.97
N TYR A 110 -23.15 2.94 10.89
CA TYR A 110 -22.93 2.54 12.28
C TYR A 110 -23.20 1.04 12.42
N LEU A 111 -22.19 0.28 12.85
CA LEU A 111 -22.32 -1.17 13.02
C LEU A 111 -22.98 -1.56 14.35
N GLN A 112 -23.15 -0.59 15.24
CA GLN A 112 -23.65 -0.80 16.60
C GLN A 112 -24.60 0.33 17.01
N GLN A 113 -25.39 0.06 18.05
CA GLN A 113 -26.25 1.08 18.66
C GLN A 113 -25.42 2.26 19.16
N ARG A 114 -26.07 3.42 19.30
CA ARG A 114 -25.42 4.66 19.72
C ARG A 114 -24.61 4.43 21.00
N PHE A 115 -23.29 4.54 20.86
CA PHE A 115 -22.34 4.37 21.95
C PHE A 115 -21.99 5.73 22.55
N GLU A 116 -21.87 5.79 23.88
CA GLU A 116 -21.37 7.01 24.51
C GLU A 116 -19.86 7.17 24.30
N PRO A 117 -19.36 8.37 23.98
CA PRO A 117 -17.94 8.59 23.67
C PRO A 117 -16.97 8.08 24.76
N HIS A 118 -17.35 8.18 26.03
CA HIS A 118 -16.52 7.77 27.18
C HIS A 118 -16.38 6.25 27.33
N ARG A 119 -17.20 5.47 26.62
CA ARG A 119 -17.15 4.01 26.63
C ARG A 119 -16.38 3.43 25.44
N LEU A 120 -15.91 4.27 24.53
CA LEU A 120 -15.06 3.82 23.41
C LEU A 120 -13.80 3.15 23.96
N ARG A 121 -13.59 1.90 23.56
CA ARG A 121 -12.40 1.12 23.86
C ARG A 121 -11.69 0.88 22.53
N PHE A 122 -10.43 1.31 22.47
CA PHE A 122 -9.57 1.00 21.34
C PHE A 122 -8.69 -0.17 21.77
N PRO A 123 -8.86 -1.37 21.18
CA PRO A 123 -8.00 -2.50 21.49
C PRO A 123 -6.53 -2.14 21.23
N ASP A 124 -5.65 -2.63 22.08
CA ASP A 124 -4.20 -2.40 21.95
C ASP A 124 -3.67 -2.87 20.58
N GLU A 125 -4.25 -3.91 20.00
CA GLU A 125 -3.95 -4.43 18.66
C GLU A 125 -4.11 -3.36 17.56
N VAL A 126 -5.08 -2.44 17.70
CA VAL A 126 -5.34 -1.40 16.68
C VAL A 126 -4.21 -0.37 16.63
N TYR A 127 -3.48 -0.18 17.74
CA TYR A 127 -2.49 0.88 17.87
C TYR A 127 -1.07 0.35 18.10
N LYS A 128 -0.86 -0.49 19.12
CA LYS A 128 0.48 -0.96 19.54
C LYS A 128 1.11 -1.90 18.53
N GLU A 129 0.38 -2.89 18.03
CA GLU A 129 0.91 -3.82 17.02
C GLU A 129 1.25 -3.10 15.72
N ARG A 130 0.42 -2.12 15.33
CA ARG A 130 0.68 -1.29 14.16
C ARG A 130 1.90 -0.40 14.31
N LEU A 131 2.06 0.22 15.48
CA LEU A 131 3.24 1.01 15.78
C LEU A 131 4.49 0.13 15.68
N HIS A 132 4.44 -1.06 16.28
CA HIS A 132 5.53 -2.04 16.20
C HIS A 132 5.86 -2.47 14.77
N GLN A 133 4.84 -2.82 13.98
CA GLN A 133 5.04 -3.17 12.56
C GLN A 133 5.59 -2.00 11.75
N TYR A 134 5.16 -0.77 12.04
CA TYR A 134 5.66 0.42 11.36
C TYR A 134 7.12 0.68 11.73
N GLN A 135 7.48 0.58 13.01
CA GLN A 135 8.85 0.68 13.50
C GLN A 135 9.74 -0.36 12.80
N LYS A 136 9.34 -1.63 12.79
CA LYS A 136 10.07 -2.69 12.06
C LYS A 136 10.29 -2.38 10.57
N ARG A 137 9.30 -1.80 9.90
CA ARG A 137 9.43 -1.41 8.48
C ARG A 137 10.41 -0.26 8.30
N VAL A 138 10.37 0.72 9.19
CA VAL A 138 11.31 1.86 9.17
C VAL A 138 12.72 1.37 9.44
N GLU A 139 12.93 0.54 10.46
CA GLU A 139 14.21 -0.10 10.77
C GLU A 139 14.74 -0.87 9.57
N ALA A 140 13.93 -1.73 8.94
CA ALA A 140 14.35 -2.46 7.73
C ALA A 140 14.74 -1.55 6.55
N VAL A 141 14.11 -0.38 6.41
CA VAL A 141 14.49 0.62 5.39
C VAL A 141 15.80 1.32 5.75
N ILE A 142 16.00 1.62 7.04
CA ILE A 142 17.25 2.18 7.54
C ILE A 142 18.38 1.17 7.27
N ASP A 143 18.20 -0.09 7.66
CA ASP A 143 19.17 -1.17 7.44
C ASP A 143 19.50 -1.34 5.96
N TYR A 144 18.49 -1.28 5.08
CA TYR A 144 18.70 -1.33 3.63
C TYR A 144 19.55 -0.16 3.11
N ALA A 145 19.40 1.03 3.69
CA ALA A 145 20.12 2.22 3.26
C ALA A 145 21.52 2.34 3.87
N SER A 146 21.71 1.89 5.11
CA SER A 146 22.96 1.97 5.87
C SER A 146 23.89 0.79 5.60
N SER A 147 23.37 -0.39 5.25
CA SER A 147 24.17 -1.58 4.98
C SER A 147 25.08 -1.39 3.75
N SER A 148 26.38 -1.27 4.00
CA SER A 148 27.43 -1.30 2.98
C SER A 148 27.96 -2.70 2.67
N SER A 149 27.50 -3.72 3.39
CA SER A 149 28.07 -5.06 3.37
C SER A 149 27.13 -6.10 2.78
N VAL A 150 25.83 -6.06 3.03
CA VAL A 150 24.92 -7.06 2.45
C VAL A 150 24.47 -6.60 1.07
N CYS A 151 24.44 -7.53 0.11
CA CYS A 151 23.91 -7.25 -1.23
C CYS A 151 22.48 -6.70 -1.12
N ARG A 152 22.23 -5.51 -1.68
CA ARG A 152 20.91 -4.84 -1.62
C ARG A 152 19.75 -5.74 -2.05
N SER A 153 19.92 -6.51 -3.13
CA SER A 153 18.86 -7.43 -3.59
C SER A 153 18.55 -8.54 -2.58
N ARG A 154 19.53 -9.00 -1.80
CA ARG A 154 19.29 -10.03 -0.77
C ARG A 154 18.52 -9.45 0.42
N LEU A 155 18.86 -8.23 0.85
CA LEU A 155 18.09 -7.51 1.88
C LEU A 155 16.64 -7.31 1.44
N LEU A 156 16.43 -6.91 0.18
CA LEU A 156 15.10 -6.68 -0.37
C LEU A 156 14.28 -7.98 -0.46
N LEU A 157 14.88 -9.07 -0.93
CA LEU A 157 14.22 -10.38 -0.96
C LEU A 157 13.84 -10.83 0.46
N ASN A 158 14.75 -10.74 1.42
CA ASN A 158 14.49 -11.12 2.81
C ASN A 158 13.34 -10.32 3.42
N TYR A 159 13.23 -9.02 3.12
CA TYR A 159 12.13 -8.16 3.58
C TYR A 159 10.76 -8.64 3.06
N PHE A 160 10.70 -9.18 1.84
CA PHE A 160 9.49 -9.79 1.28
C PHE A 160 9.30 -11.27 1.64
N GLY A 161 10.17 -11.82 2.51
CA GLY A 161 10.12 -13.21 2.96
C GLY A 161 10.76 -14.21 2.00
N GLU A 162 11.46 -13.72 0.97
CA GLU A 162 12.18 -14.53 -0.01
C GLU A 162 13.65 -14.70 0.41
N LYS A 163 14.17 -15.92 0.32
CA LYS A 163 15.58 -16.20 0.65
C LYS A 163 16.41 -16.28 -0.62
N SER A 164 17.55 -15.60 -0.65
CA SER A 164 18.57 -15.79 -1.68
C SER A 164 19.95 -16.02 -1.08
N GLN A 165 20.60 -17.08 -1.56
CA GLN A 165 21.98 -17.42 -1.22
C GLN A 165 22.99 -16.64 -2.07
N HIS A 166 22.57 -16.05 -3.19
CA HIS A 166 23.47 -15.45 -4.16
C HIS A 166 23.41 -13.92 -4.14
N ASN A 167 24.59 -13.30 -4.22
CA ASN A 167 24.72 -11.85 -4.39
C ASN A 167 24.37 -11.47 -5.85
N CYS A 168 23.67 -10.35 -6.05
CA CYS A 168 23.16 -9.97 -7.37
C CYS A 168 24.26 -9.52 -8.37
N GLY A 169 25.44 -9.15 -7.87
CA GLY A 169 26.58 -8.78 -8.71
C GLY A 169 26.48 -7.39 -9.38
N HIS A 170 25.35 -6.69 -9.25
CA HIS A 170 25.07 -5.41 -9.93
C HIS A 170 24.63 -4.26 -8.99
N CYS A 171 24.44 -4.50 -7.69
CA CYS A 171 24.21 -3.40 -6.73
C CYS A 171 25.53 -2.70 -6.36
N ASP A 172 25.43 -1.49 -5.81
CA ASP A 172 26.56 -0.71 -5.29
C ASP A 172 27.47 -1.49 -4.32
N VAL A 173 26.89 -2.30 -3.43
CA VAL A 173 27.64 -3.17 -2.51
C VAL A 173 28.41 -4.25 -3.29
N CYS A 174 27.79 -4.90 -4.28
CA CYS A 174 28.47 -5.89 -5.10
C CYS A 174 29.53 -5.25 -6.03
N ILE A 175 29.28 -4.04 -6.52
CA ILE A 175 30.19 -3.32 -7.41
C ILE A 175 31.41 -2.82 -6.63
N SER A 176 31.23 -2.28 -5.43
CA SER A 176 32.32 -1.85 -4.56
C SER A 176 33.24 -3.03 -4.20
N ARG A 177 32.68 -4.22 -3.93
CA ARG A 177 33.46 -5.45 -3.79
C ARG A 177 34.24 -5.82 -5.04
N LYS A 178 33.61 -5.83 -6.22
CA LYS A 178 34.32 -6.13 -7.48
C LYS A 178 35.45 -5.13 -7.77
N LYS A 179 35.25 -3.85 -7.45
CA LYS A 179 36.28 -2.80 -7.60
C LYS A 179 37.48 -2.99 -6.66
N SER A 180 37.33 -3.76 -5.58
CA SER A 180 38.39 -3.99 -4.60
C SER A 180 39.48 -4.98 -5.04
N ARG A 181 39.41 -5.56 -6.26
CA ARG A 181 40.35 -6.55 -6.81
C ARG A 181 40.62 -7.74 -5.87
N LEU A 182 39.63 -8.11 -5.07
CA LEU A 182 39.57 -9.37 -4.35
C LEU A 182 38.78 -10.34 -5.23
N SER A 183 39.42 -11.40 -5.73
CA SER A 183 38.66 -12.49 -6.34
C SER A 183 37.88 -13.24 -5.25
N ASP A 184 36.76 -13.86 -5.61
CA ASP A 184 35.97 -14.66 -4.66
C ASP A 184 36.84 -15.77 -4.01
N SER A 185 37.81 -16.33 -4.75
CA SER A 185 38.79 -17.30 -4.24
C SER A 185 39.80 -16.71 -3.24
N GLU A 186 40.26 -15.48 -3.45
CA GLU A 186 41.15 -14.79 -2.51
C GLU A 186 40.38 -14.42 -1.23
N PHE A 187 39.12 -14.00 -1.39
CA PHE A 187 38.24 -13.68 -0.26
C PHE A 187 38.01 -14.90 0.63
N GLU A 188 37.65 -16.05 0.04
CA GLU A 188 37.48 -17.31 0.77
C GLU A 188 38.78 -17.79 1.43
N SER A 189 39.93 -17.59 0.77
CA SER A 189 41.23 -17.94 1.34
C SER A 189 41.58 -17.10 2.56
N ILE A 190 41.31 -15.79 2.52
CA ILE A 190 41.53 -14.88 3.65
C ILE A 190 40.51 -15.15 4.77
N GLU A 191 39.24 -15.40 4.45
CA GLU A 191 38.20 -15.76 5.42
C GLU A 191 38.59 -17.03 6.19
N ASN A 192 39.03 -18.08 5.48
CA ASN A 192 39.45 -19.33 6.11
C ASN A 192 40.71 -19.15 6.96
N ALA A 193 41.69 -18.37 6.51
CA ALA A 193 42.91 -18.10 7.28
C ALA A 193 42.62 -17.29 8.56
N ILE A 194 41.72 -16.29 8.49
CA ILE A 194 41.26 -15.54 9.66
C ILE A 194 40.51 -16.46 10.62
N LYS A 195 39.63 -17.32 10.10
CA LYS A 195 38.87 -18.27 10.91
C LYS A 195 39.78 -19.25 11.65
N GLU A 196 40.75 -19.88 10.98
CA GLU A 196 41.69 -20.82 11.60
C GLU A 196 42.51 -20.16 12.72
N LYS A 197 42.90 -18.88 12.55
CA LYS A 197 43.65 -18.13 13.55
C LYS A 197 42.79 -17.70 14.74
N LEU A 198 41.57 -17.25 14.49
CA LEU A 198 40.63 -16.81 15.53
C LEU A 198 39.97 -17.97 16.29
N GLU A 199 39.91 -19.18 15.71
CA GLU A 199 39.50 -20.39 16.42
C GLU A 199 40.58 -20.87 17.42
N ASN A 200 41.86 -20.59 17.15
CA ASN A 200 42.98 -21.01 17.99
C ASN A 200 43.37 -19.97 19.06
N SER A 201 43.15 -18.67 18.82
CA SER A 201 43.47 -17.61 19.78
C SER A 201 42.73 -16.30 19.47
N ALA A 202 42.24 -15.61 20.51
CA ALA A 202 41.70 -14.26 20.39
C ALA A 202 42.83 -13.28 20.06
N LEU A 203 42.74 -12.58 18.93
CA LEU A 203 43.79 -11.72 18.40
C LEU A 203 43.23 -10.33 18.06
N THR A 204 44.03 -9.29 18.24
CA THR A 204 43.69 -7.93 17.78
C THR A 204 43.82 -7.82 16.27
N ALA A 205 43.03 -6.95 15.63
CA ALA A 205 43.05 -6.76 14.17
C ALA A 205 44.46 -6.46 13.62
N ASP A 206 45.26 -5.67 14.34
CA ASP A 206 46.64 -5.34 13.95
C ASP A 206 47.61 -6.53 13.96
N VAL A 207 47.34 -7.55 14.78
CA VAL A 207 48.19 -8.75 14.86
C VAL A 207 47.81 -9.73 13.75
N LEU A 208 46.51 -9.86 13.47
CA LEU A 208 46.00 -10.64 12.33
C LEU A 208 46.57 -10.12 11.00
N VAL A 209 46.63 -8.81 10.83
CA VAL A 209 47.19 -8.17 9.63
C VAL A 209 48.69 -8.47 9.47
N LYS A 210 49.44 -8.58 10.57
CA LYS A 210 50.88 -8.89 10.55
C LYS A 210 51.21 -10.37 10.38
N GLU A 211 50.35 -11.27 10.86
CA GLU A 211 50.58 -12.72 10.76
C GLU A 211 50.13 -13.31 9.42
N LEU A 212 49.21 -12.65 8.72
CA LEU A 212 48.69 -13.11 7.44
C LEU A 212 49.56 -12.58 6.30
N SER A 213 50.02 -13.48 5.41
CA SER A 213 50.84 -13.14 4.24
C SER A 213 50.08 -12.45 3.09
N PHE A 214 48.91 -11.87 3.37
CA PHE A 214 48.06 -11.19 2.39
C PHE A 214 48.24 -9.67 2.48
N ASP A 215 47.77 -8.96 1.45
CA ASP A 215 47.78 -7.49 1.42
C ASP A 215 46.95 -6.92 2.60
N GLU A 216 47.53 -5.98 3.36
CA GLU A 216 46.91 -5.39 4.55
C GLU A 216 45.54 -4.76 4.20
N ASP A 217 45.45 -4.08 3.05
CA ASP A 217 44.21 -3.47 2.56
C ASP A 217 43.13 -4.50 2.23
N LYS A 218 43.53 -5.73 1.90
CA LYS A 218 42.61 -6.84 1.65
C LYS A 218 42.15 -7.47 2.95
N ILE A 219 43.04 -7.67 3.92
CA ILE A 219 42.72 -8.26 5.23
C ILE A 219 41.73 -7.37 5.98
N TRP A 220 41.97 -6.06 6.07
CA TRP A 220 41.06 -5.12 6.73
C TRP A 220 39.65 -5.11 6.13
N LYS A 221 39.52 -5.31 4.82
CA LYS A 221 38.21 -5.41 4.15
C LYS A 221 37.47 -6.69 4.52
N VAL A 222 38.19 -7.81 4.68
CA VAL A 222 37.59 -9.08 5.10
C VAL A 222 37.20 -9.02 6.58
N ILE A 223 38.02 -8.42 7.45
CA ILE A 223 37.69 -8.21 8.86
C ILE A 223 36.40 -7.39 9.01
N ARG A 224 36.32 -6.21 8.36
CA ARG A 224 35.09 -5.39 8.37
C ARG A 224 33.88 -6.16 7.85
N TRP A 225 34.07 -6.98 6.82
CA TRP A 225 33.00 -7.82 6.31
C TRP A 225 32.51 -8.86 7.34
N LEU A 226 33.45 -9.48 8.06
CA LEU A 226 33.13 -10.47 9.08
C LEU A 226 32.41 -9.85 10.29
N GLU A 227 32.76 -8.62 10.68
CA GLU A 227 32.07 -7.83 11.71
C GLU A 227 30.65 -7.47 11.27
N ASP A 228 30.51 -6.91 10.06
CA ASP A 228 29.21 -6.55 9.49
C ASP A 228 28.30 -7.78 9.27
N ALA A 229 28.89 -8.96 9.08
CA ALA A 229 28.19 -10.23 8.94
C ALA A 229 27.94 -10.95 10.29
N GLU A 230 28.28 -10.31 11.41
CA GLU A 230 28.23 -10.84 12.79
C GLU A 230 28.96 -12.17 13.00
N LYS A 231 29.92 -12.52 12.11
CA LYS A 231 30.72 -13.74 12.23
C LYS A 231 31.87 -13.58 13.23
N ILE A 232 32.33 -12.36 13.44
CA ILE A 232 33.31 -12.03 14.48
C ILE A 232 32.77 -10.91 15.36
N SER A 233 33.18 -10.88 16.63
CA SER A 233 32.88 -9.80 17.56
C SER A 233 34.14 -9.31 18.24
N GLU A 234 34.20 -8.00 18.47
CA GLU A 234 35.24 -7.34 19.24
C GLU A 234 34.86 -7.34 20.73
N ASP A 235 35.79 -7.75 21.59
CA ASP A 235 35.64 -7.68 23.05
C ASP A 235 36.10 -6.31 23.60
N GLU A 236 35.81 -5.99 24.87
CA GLU A 236 36.15 -4.70 25.52
C GLU A 236 37.65 -4.35 25.48
N ALA A 237 38.50 -5.34 25.22
CA ALA A 237 39.96 -5.20 25.08
C ALA A 237 40.45 -5.00 23.62
N GLY A 238 39.55 -4.91 22.63
CA GLY A 238 39.88 -4.75 21.20
C GLY A 238 40.33 -6.04 20.51
N THR A 239 40.04 -7.20 21.11
CA THR A 239 40.36 -8.52 20.55
C THR A 239 39.17 -9.09 19.79
N LEU A 240 39.43 -9.61 18.59
CA LEU A 240 38.42 -10.24 17.75
C LEU A 240 38.23 -11.71 18.16
N LEU A 241 36.97 -12.14 18.24
CA LEU A 241 36.55 -13.50 18.57
C LEU A 241 35.66 -14.04 17.44
N TRP A 242 35.91 -15.27 17.00
CA TRP A 242 35.03 -15.94 16.04
C TRP A 242 33.79 -16.46 16.73
N LYS A 243 32.60 -16.08 16.26
CA LYS A 243 31.34 -16.63 16.76
C LYS A 243 31.04 -17.97 16.08
N PRO A 244 31.04 -19.10 16.81
CA PRO A 244 30.56 -20.37 16.24
C PRO A 244 29.09 -20.22 15.87
N ARG A 245 28.70 -20.75 14.72
CA ARG A 245 27.30 -20.79 14.26
C ARG A 245 26.47 -21.65 15.22
N ASP A 246 25.45 -21.05 15.84
CA ASP A 246 24.22 -21.74 16.25
C ASP A 246 23.19 -21.70 15.10
#